data_AF-V4RMD7-F1
#
_entry.id   AF-V4RMD7-F1
#
_cell.length_a   1.000
_cell.length_b   1.000
_cell.length_c   1.000
_cell.angle_alpha   90.00
_cell.angle_beta   90.00
_cell.angle_gamma   90.00
#
_symmetry.space_group_name_H-M   'P 1'
#
loop_
_entity.id
_entity.type
_entity.pdbx_description
1 polymer ?
#
loop_
_entity_poly.entity_id
_entity_poly.type
_entity_poly.pdbx_seq_one_letter_code
_entity_poly.pdbx_strand_id
1 'polypeptide(L)'
;FSSKRVAVSSLLAVGAVHHHLVKNLERTRIGLIVESAEPREVHHFCTLVGFGADAICPYLATEAIWRLQVDGKIPPKASGEFHSKDELVKKYFKASNYGMMKVLAKMGISTLASYKGAQIFEALGLSSEVIEKCFAGTPSRVDGATFEVLASDALHLHELAFPTRILPPGSAEAVALPNPGDYHWRKGGEIHLNDPLAIAKLQEAARGNSVAAYKEYSKRIQELNKTCNLRGLLKFKEADVKIPLEEVEPASEIVKRFCTGAMSYGSISLEAHTTLATAMNKIGGKSNTGTFLAYRVVLLLLIEVSVRTM
;
A
#
# COMPACT_ATOMS: atom_id res chain seq x y z
N PHE A 1 -12.84 -21.30 -14.68
CA PHE A 1 -11.88 -20.49 -15.47
C PHE A 1 -11.80 -21.07 -16.89
N SER A 2 -11.68 -20.24 -17.91
CA SER A 2 -11.66 -20.68 -19.32
C SER A 2 -10.53 -19.99 -20.06
N SER A 3 -9.74 -20.72 -20.86
CA SER A 3 -8.69 -20.12 -21.70
C SER A 3 -9.22 -19.10 -22.71
N LYS A 4 -10.52 -19.13 -23.01
CA LYS A 4 -11.19 -18.28 -24.01
C LYS A 4 -11.92 -17.07 -23.44
N ARG A 5 -12.02 -16.94 -22.11
CA ARG A 5 -12.78 -15.86 -21.46
C ARG A 5 -11.97 -15.23 -20.34
N VAL A 6 -11.73 -13.93 -20.47
CA VAL A 6 -11.10 -13.10 -19.45
C VAL A 6 -12.16 -12.66 -18.45
N ALA A 7 -11.82 -12.72 -17.15
CA ALA A 7 -12.71 -12.22 -16.12
C ALA A 7 -12.69 -10.68 -16.10
N VAL A 8 -13.86 -10.07 -15.95
CA VAL A 8 -13.96 -8.63 -15.69
C VAL A 8 -13.67 -8.39 -14.21
N SER A 9 -13.00 -7.28 -13.90
CA SER A 9 -12.78 -6.87 -12.51
C SER A 9 -14.10 -6.83 -11.74
N SER A 10 -14.11 -7.52 -10.60
CA SER A 10 -15.28 -7.63 -9.73
C SER A 10 -15.73 -6.26 -9.22
N LEU A 11 -14.76 -5.39 -8.96
CA LEU A 11 -15.02 -4.04 -8.47
C LEU A 11 -15.67 -3.17 -9.55
N LEU A 12 -15.15 -3.19 -10.78
CA LEU A 12 -15.74 -2.47 -11.92
C LEU A 12 -17.15 -2.96 -12.22
N ALA A 13 -17.35 -4.29 -12.21
CA ALA A 13 -18.64 -4.90 -12.48
C ALA A 13 -19.69 -4.51 -11.44
N VAL A 14 -19.35 -4.62 -10.14
CA VAL A 14 -20.24 -4.25 -9.04
C VAL A 14 -20.55 -2.78 -9.05
N GLY A 15 -19.53 -1.92 -9.21
CA GLY A 15 -19.72 -0.48 -9.27
C GLY A 15 -20.65 -0.06 -10.40
N ALA A 16 -20.41 -0.58 -11.62
CA ALA A 16 -21.27 -0.29 -12.78
C ALA A 16 -22.73 -0.72 -12.56
N VAL A 17 -22.95 -1.93 -12.06
CA VAL A 17 -24.31 -2.45 -11.77
C VAL A 17 -24.96 -1.65 -10.65
N HIS A 18 -24.22 -1.37 -9.57
CA HIS A 18 -24.70 -0.57 -8.46
C HIS A 18 -25.21 0.80 -8.92
N HIS A 19 -24.37 1.54 -9.66
CA HIS A 19 -24.75 2.86 -10.16
C HIS A 19 -25.87 2.83 -11.17
N HIS A 20 -25.93 1.81 -12.03
CA HIS A 20 -27.04 1.64 -12.96
C HIS A 20 -28.37 1.45 -12.21
N LEU A 21 -28.40 0.55 -11.21
CA LEU A 21 -29.59 0.30 -10.40
C LEU A 21 -30.00 1.52 -9.55
N VAL A 22 -29.03 2.30 -9.08
CA VAL A 22 -29.30 3.56 -8.36
C VAL A 22 -29.95 4.58 -9.29
N LYS A 23 -29.41 4.75 -10.52
CA LYS A 23 -29.97 5.66 -11.54
C LYS A 23 -31.41 5.29 -11.93
N ASN A 24 -31.73 3.99 -11.96
CA ASN A 24 -33.07 3.49 -12.30
C ASN A 24 -34.02 3.35 -11.09
N LEU A 25 -33.59 3.73 -9.87
CA LEU A 25 -34.37 3.58 -8.63
C LEU A 25 -34.72 2.12 -8.27
N GLU A 26 -33.95 1.15 -8.76
CA GLU A 26 -34.18 -0.29 -8.54
C GLU A 26 -33.29 -0.89 -7.45
N ARG A 27 -32.25 -0.15 -7.02
CA ARG A 27 -31.24 -0.65 -6.07
C ARG A 27 -31.80 -1.14 -4.74
N THR A 28 -32.91 -0.58 -4.26
CA THR A 28 -33.56 -0.96 -2.98
C THR A 28 -34.29 -2.30 -3.05
N ARG A 29 -34.59 -2.79 -4.25
CA ARG A 29 -35.37 -4.02 -4.49
C ARG A 29 -34.49 -5.27 -4.64
N ILE A 30 -33.17 -5.09 -4.77
CA ILE A 30 -32.24 -6.15 -5.17
C ILE A 30 -31.03 -6.16 -4.22
N GLY A 31 -30.58 -7.35 -3.84
CA GLY A 31 -29.28 -7.56 -3.19
C GLY A 31 -28.21 -7.92 -4.22
N LEU A 32 -27.02 -7.33 -4.12
CA LEU A 32 -25.86 -7.62 -4.97
C LEU A 32 -24.88 -8.53 -4.23
N ILE A 33 -24.79 -9.78 -4.68
CA ILE A 33 -23.83 -10.76 -4.15
C ILE A 33 -22.71 -10.93 -5.17
N VAL A 34 -21.47 -10.82 -4.70
CA VAL A 34 -20.26 -10.91 -5.52
C VAL A 34 -19.61 -12.26 -5.29
N GLU A 35 -19.70 -13.16 -6.25
CA GLU A 35 -18.91 -14.38 -6.27
C GLU A 35 -17.68 -14.15 -7.14
N SER A 36 -16.49 -14.18 -6.53
CA SER A 36 -15.25 -13.85 -7.25
C SER A 36 -14.01 -14.52 -6.70
N ALA A 37 -13.04 -14.73 -7.61
CA ALA A 37 -11.70 -15.21 -7.31
C ALA A 37 -10.71 -14.12 -6.88
N GLU A 38 -11.01 -12.85 -7.16
CA GLU A 38 -10.10 -11.72 -6.92
C GLU A 38 -10.00 -11.28 -5.44
N PRO A 39 -11.10 -11.22 -4.65
CA PRO A 39 -11.06 -10.67 -3.31
C PRO A 39 -10.30 -11.62 -2.39
N ARG A 40 -9.29 -11.06 -1.71
CA ARG A 40 -8.38 -11.83 -0.83
C ARG A 40 -7.86 -10.99 0.33
N GLU A 41 -7.69 -9.69 0.12
CA GLU A 41 -7.21 -8.73 1.09
C GLU A 41 -8.34 -7.88 1.67
N VAL A 42 -8.13 -7.34 2.87
CA VAL A 42 -9.08 -6.46 3.57
C VAL A 42 -9.54 -5.30 2.67
N HIS A 43 -8.63 -4.71 1.89
CA HIS A 43 -8.96 -3.60 1.00
C HIS A 43 -9.91 -4.00 -0.13
N HIS A 44 -9.81 -5.22 -0.66
CA HIS A 44 -10.74 -5.72 -1.68
C HIS A 44 -12.16 -5.84 -1.12
N PHE A 45 -12.31 -6.34 0.11
CA PHE A 45 -13.62 -6.42 0.75
C PHE A 45 -14.18 -5.01 1.05
N CYS A 46 -13.36 -4.10 1.57
CA CYS A 46 -13.76 -2.73 1.84
C CYS A 46 -14.21 -1.99 0.58
N THR A 47 -13.47 -2.12 -0.52
CA THR A 47 -13.85 -1.48 -1.80
C THR A 47 -15.13 -2.08 -2.36
N LEU A 48 -15.27 -3.40 -2.44
CA LEU A 48 -16.49 -4.03 -2.94
C LEU A 48 -17.74 -3.62 -2.17
N VAL A 49 -17.69 -3.62 -0.82
CA VAL A 49 -18.81 -3.14 0.00
C VAL A 49 -19.03 -1.63 -0.17
N GLY A 50 -17.95 -0.85 -0.16
CA GLY A 50 -18.00 0.60 -0.32
C GLY A 50 -18.59 1.06 -1.66
N PHE A 51 -18.50 0.21 -2.69
CA PHE A 51 -19.08 0.43 -4.02
C PHE A 51 -20.36 -0.37 -4.29
N GLY A 52 -20.93 -0.99 -3.25
CA GLY A 52 -22.34 -1.41 -3.26
C GLY A 52 -22.61 -2.91 -3.20
N ALA A 53 -21.60 -3.77 -3.00
CA ALA A 53 -21.82 -5.19 -2.71
C ALA A 53 -22.53 -5.39 -1.36
N ASP A 54 -23.54 -6.25 -1.33
CA ASP A 54 -24.25 -6.66 -0.11
C ASP A 54 -23.60 -7.88 0.55
N ALA A 55 -23.04 -8.80 -0.24
CA ALA A 55 -22.26 -9.93 0.24
C ALA A 55 -21.15 -10.30 -0.75
N ILE A 56 -20.09 -10.92 -0.25
CA ILE A 56 -18.91 -11.29 -1.04
C ILE A 56 -18.57 -12.75 -0.74
N CYS A 57 -18.51 -13.58 -1.77
CA CYS A 57 -18.05 -14.96 -1.76
C CYS A 57 -16.67 -15.05 -2.44
N PRO A 58 -15.56 -14.98 -1.67
CA PRO A 58 -14.20 -15.05 -2.19
C PRO A 58 -13.78 -16.52 -2.40
N TYR A 59 -14.40 -17.21 -3.36
CA TYR A 59 -14.28 -18.66 -3.48
C TYR A 59 -12.82 -19.13 -3.66
N LEU A 60 -12.03 -18.44 -4.49
CA LEU A 60 -10.65 -18.85 -4.77
C LEU A 60 -9.73 -18.63 -3.56
N ALA A 61 -9.98 -17.61 -2.74
CA ALA A 61 -9.21 -17.42 -1.51
C ALA A 61 -9.42 -18.59 -0.54
N THR A 62 -10.66 -19.08 -0.45
CA THR A 62 -11.00 -20.25 0.38
C THR A 62 -10.33 -21.52 -0.14
N GLU A 63 -10.40 -21.78 -1.45
CA GLU A 63 -9.70 -22.91 -2.08
C GLU A 63 -8.18 -22.84 -1.89
N ALA A 64 -7.60 -21.64 -2.03
CA ALA A 64 -6.17 -21.41 -1.82
C ALA A 64 -5.73 -21.74 -0.38
N ILE A 65 -6.55 -21.39 0.62
CA ILE A 65 -6.29 -21.74 2.03
C ILE A 65 -6.26 -23.25 2.22
N TRP A 66 -7.21 -23.98 1.63
CA TRP A 66 -7.22 -25.44 1.70
C TRP A 66 -6.01 -26.04 1.00
N ARG A 67 -5.62 -25.48 -0.14
CA ARG A 67 -4.42 -25.93 -0.86
C ARG A 67 -3.14 -25.72 -0.05
N LEU A 68 -3.00 -24.59 0.64
CA LEU A 68 -1.85 -24.31 1.51
C LEU A 68 -1.69 -25.35 2.63
N GLN A 69 -2.79 -25.88 3.17
CA GLN A 69 -2.73 -26.97 4.14
C GLN A 69 -2.24 -28.27 3.50
N VAL A 70 -2.76 -28.62 2.32
CA VAL A 70 -2.32 -29.82 1.57
C VAL A 70 -0.84 -29.75 1.22
N ASP A 71 -0.34 -28.55 0.88
CA ASP A 71 1.07 -28.30 0.57
C ASP A 71 1.96 -28.18 1.83
N GLY A 72 1.42 -28.42 3.03
CA GLY A 72 2.16 -28.40 4.29
C GLY A 72 2.68 -27.02 4.69
N LYS A 73 2.10 -25.93 4.16
CA LYS A 73 2.51 -24.55 4.45
C LYS A 73 1.88 -23.98 5.71
N ILE A 74 0.82 -24.61 6.21
CA ILE A 74 0.17 -24.25 7.46
C ILE A 74 0.72 -25.15 8.56
N PRO A 75 1.35 -24.59 9.61
CA PRO A 75 1.85 -25.41 10.71
C PRO A 75 0.69 -26.13 11.42
N PRO A 76 0.92 -27.35 11.94
CA PRO A 76 -0.09 -28.04 12.73
C PRO A 76 -0.36 -27.28 14.04
N LYS A 77 -1.46 -27.64 14.70
CA LYS A 77 -1.77 -27.15 16.04
C LYS A 77 -0.66 -27.55 17.02
N ALA A 78 -0.64 -26.90 18.18
CA ALA A 78 0.24 -27.30 19.29
C ALA A 78 0.02 -28.76 19.74
N SER A 79 -1.18 -29.33 19.49
CA SER A 79 -1.50 -30.74 19.72
C SER A 79 -0.93 -31.70 18.66
N GLY A 80 -0.29 -31.20 17.60
CA GLY A 80 0.20 -32.00 16.47
C GLY A 80 -0.86 -32.30 15.40
N GLU A 81 -2.12 -31.95 15.64
CA GLU A 81 -3.22 -32.17 14.70
C GLU A 81 -3.29 -31.09 13.62
N PHE A 82 -3.75 -31.47 12.44
CA PHE A 82 -4.08 -30.52 11.38
C PHE A 82 -5.34 -29.70 11.74
N HIS A 83 -5.42 -28.48 11.20
CA HIS A 83 -6.64 -27.68 11.28
C HIS A 83 -7.74 -28.30 10.41
N SER A 84 -9.00 -28.17 10.82
CA SER A 84 -10.11 -28.51 9.93
C SER A 84 -10.29 -27.41 8.88
N LYS A 85 -10.82 -27.78 7.70
CA LYS A 85 -11.09 -26.82 6.61
C LYS A 85 -11.95 -25.65 7.08
N ASP A 86 -13.01 -25.93 7.83
CA ASP A 86 -13.91 -24.90 8.37
C ASP A 86 -13.22 -23.99 9.39
N GLU A 87 -12.31 -24.53 10.20
CA GLU A 87 -11.56 -23.73 11.18
C GLU A 87 -10.66 -22.71 10.46
N LEU A 88 -9.97 -23.12 9.40
CA LEU A 88 -9.12 -22.21 8.63
C LEU A 88 -9.92 -21.10 7.97
N VAL A 89 -11.05 -21.44 7.36
CA VAL A 89 -11.95 -20.47 6.72
C VAL A 89 -12.52 -19.49 7.76
N LYS A 90 -12.95 -19.99 8.93
CA LYS A 90 -13.39 -19.13 10.04
C LYS A 90 -12.30 -18.17 10.51
N LYS A 91 -11.05 -18.63 10.61
CA LYS A 91 -9.91 -17.75 10.99
C LYS A 91 -9.66 -16.67 9.93
N TYR A 92 -9.72 -17.04 8.65
CA TYR A 92 -9.57 -16.10 7.54
C TYR A 92 -10.66 -15.01 7.57
N PHE A 93 -11.93 -15.38 7.69
CA PHE A 93 -13.02 -14.40 7.79
C PHE A 93 -12.96 -13.59 9.08
N LYS A 94 -12.54 -14.19 10.21
CA LYS A 94 -12.32 -13.43 11.45
C LYS A 94 -11.27 -12.34 11.26
N ALA A 95 -10.13 -12.66 10.63
CA ALA A 95 -9.09 -11.69 10.35
C ALA A 95 -9.56 -10.61 9.36
N SER A 96 -10.27 -11.01 8.30
CA SER A 96 -10.81 -10.08 7.29
C SER A 96 -11.84 -9.13 7.89
N ASN A 97 -12.80 -9.64 8.66
CA ASN A 97 -13.81 -8.84 9.37
C ASN A 97 -13.16 -7.86 10.35
N TYR A 98 -12.16 -8.32 11.10
CA TYR A 98 -11.41 -7.45 12.02
C TYR A 98 -10.63 -6.35 11.28
N GLY A 99 -10.03 -6.69 10.14
CA GLY A 99 -9.40 -5.71 9.25
C GLY A 99 -10.38 -4.68 8.71
N MET A 100 -11.57 -5.12 8.27
CA MET A 100 -12.61 -4.21 7.79
C MET A 100 -13.06 -3.28 8.92
N MET A 101 -13.33 -3.78 10.13
CA MET A 101 -13.68 -2.96 11.28
C MET A 101 -12.61 -1.89 11.57
N LYS A 102 -11.32 -2.22 11.41
CA LYS A 102 -10.24 -1.22 11.52
C LYS A 102 -10.32 -0.14 10.44
N VAL A 103 -10.64 -0.49 9.20
CA VAL A 103 -10.81 0.48 8.11
C VAL A 103 -11.99 1.40 8.38
N LEU A 104 -13.13 0.84 8.79
CA LEU A 104 -14.32 1.61 9.16
C LEU A 104 -14.03 2.57 10.32
N ALA A 105 -13.31 2.10 11.34
CA ALA A 105 -12.93 2.90 12.50
C ALA A 105 -12.03 4.09 12.16
N LYS A 106 -11.21 4.02 11.09
CA LYS A 106 -10.39 5.17 10.63
C LYS A 106 -11.24 6.40 10.27
N MET A 107 -12.48 6.16 9.84
CA MET A 107 -13.42 7.21 9.43
C MET A 107 -14.53 7.43 10.47
N GLY A 108 -14.44 6.77 11.64
CA GLY A 108 -15.46 6.86 12.69
C GLY A 108 -16.79 6.17 12.34
N ILE A 109 -16.81 5.25 11.37
CA ILE A 109 -18.02 4.54 10.95
C ILE A 109 -18.19 3.28 11.81
N SER A 110 -19.34 3.13 12.45
CA SER A 110 -19.60 2.02 13.38
C SER A 110 -20.44 0.88 12.79
N THR A 111 -21.10 1.08 11.64
CA THR A 111 -21.97 0.07 11.03
C THR A 111 -21.60 -0.21 9.57
N LEU A 112 -21.69 -1.48 9.16
CA LEU A 112 -21.45 -1.89 7.78
C LEU A 112 -22.52 -1.34 6.83
N ALA A 113 -23.77 -1.22 7.29
CA ALA A 113 -24.88 -0.68 6.52
C ALA A 113 -24.63 0.77 6.08
N SER A 114 -24.05 1.60 6.95
CA SER A 114 -23.66 2.98 6.62
C SER A 114 -22.41 3.05 5.74
N TYR A 115 -21.53 2.04 5.80
CA TYR A 115 -20.34 1.99 4.96
C TYR A 115 -20.65 1.57 3.51
N LYS A 116 -21.67 0.73 3.34
CA LYS A 116 -22.07 0.19 2.05
C LYS A 116 -22.52 1.30 1.09
N GLY A 117 -21.89 1.37 -0.09
CA GLY A 117 -22.19 2.39 -1.09
C GLY A 117 -21.75 3.82 -0.72
N ALA A 118 -21.10 4.02 0.43
CA ALA A 118 -20.70 5.35 0.88
C ALA A 118 -19.48 5.93 0.14
N GLN A 119 -18.77 5.10 -0.64
CA GLN A 119 -17.60 5.50 -1.44
C GLN A 119 -16.55 6.31 -0.66
N ILE A 120 -16.18 5.83 0.53
CA ILE A 120 -15.16 6.48 1.37
C ILE A 120 -13.74 6.15 0.85
N PHE A 121 -13.50 6.52 -0.40
CA PHE A 121 -12.28 6.26 -1.15
C PHE A 121 -11.96 7.46 -2.04
N GLU A 122 -10.70 7.57 -2.42
CA GLU A 122 -10.24 8.47 -3.48
C GLU A 122 -9.62 7.61 -4.57
N ALA A 123 -10.01 7.82 -5.82
CA ALA A 123 -9.44 7.13 -6.96
C ALA A 123 -8.24 7.93 -7.50
N LEU A 124 -7.10 7.27 -7.66
CA LEU A 124 -5.89 7.86 -8.20
C LEU A 124 -5.50 7.13 -9.50
N GLY A 125 -5.39 7.86 -10.61
CA GLY A 125 -4.94 7.30 -11.88
C GLY A 125 -6.00 6.48 -12.61
N LEU A 126 -7.29 6.69 -12.34
CA LEU A 126 -8.38 6.16 -13.14
C LEU A 126 -8.99 7.27 -13.98
N SER A 127 -9.36 6.94 -15.21
CA SER A 127 -9.92 7.93 -16.10
C SER A 127 -11.35 8.34 -15.74
N SER A 128 -11.69 9.57 -16.14
CA SER A 128 -13.03 10.12 -15.91
C SER A 128 -14.13 9.22 -16.46
N GLU A 129 -13.93 8.56 -17.62
CA GLU A 129 -14.89 7.61 -18.18
C GLU A 129 -15.15 6.39 -17.26
N VAL A 130 -14.12 5.86 -16.61
CA VAL A 130 -14.22 4.72 -15.69
C VAL A 130 -14.92 5.17 -14.41
N ILE A 131 -14.56 6.34 -13.89
CA ILE A 131 -15.19 6.92 -12.70
C ILE A 131 -16.68 7.17 -12.94
N GLU A 132 -17.07 7.82 -14.03
CA GLU A 132 -18.47 8.11 -14.34
C GLU A 132 -19.33 6.86 -14.52
N LYS A 133 -18.75 5.81 -15.10
CA LYS A 133 -19.43 4.54 -15.38
C LYS A 133 -19.56 3.67 -14.12
N CYS A 134 -18.46 3.51 -13.38
CA CYS A 134 -18.33 2.49 -12.34
C CYS A 134 -18.33 3.05 -10.91
N PHE A 135 -17.93 4.30 -10.70
CA PHE A 135 -17.62 4.86 -9.38
C PHE A 135 -18.13 6.31 -9.24
N ALA A 136 -19.30 6.60 -9.80
CA ALA A 136 -19.80 7.96 -9.92
C ALA A 136 -19.92 8.61 -8.52
N GLY A 137 -19.32 9.80 -8.36
CA GLY A 137 -19.24 10.52 -7.08
C GLY A 137 -17.92 10.35 -6.33
N THR A 138 -17.05 9.42 -6.74
CA THR A 138 -15.73 9.25 -6.14
C THR A 138 -14.77 10.34 -6.64
N PRO A 139 -14.05 11.05 -5.74
CA PRO A 139 -13.03 12.01 -6.14
C PRO A 139 -11.90 11.33 -6.92
N SER A 140 -11.54 11.89 -8.08
CA SER A 140 -10.32 11.54 -8.80
C SER A 140 -9.62 12.78 -9.32
N ARG A 141 -8.50 13.15 -8.68
CA ARG A 141 -7.76 14.39 -8.97
C ARG A 141 -6.71 14.24 -10.06
N VAL A 142 -6.30 13.01 -10.33
CA VAL A 142 -5.31 12.66 -11.35
C VAL A 142 -5.95 11.60 -12.24
N ASP A 143 -6.28 12.01 -13.46
CA ASP A 143 -6.81 11.15 -14.51
C ASP A 143 -5.75 10.11 -14.94
N GLY A 144 -6.16 9.03 -15.61
CA GLY A 144 -5.25 7.94 -15.93
C GLY A 144 -5.87 6.82 -16.77
N ALA A 145 -5.89 5.61 -16.23
CA ALA A 145 -6.21 4.39 -16.97
C ALA A 145 -7.65 4.40 -17.50
N THR A 146 -7.79 4.15 -18.81
CA THR A 146 -9.06 3.94 -19.51
C THR A 146 -9.51 2.48 -19.42
N PHE A 147 -10.73 2.18 -19.87
CA PHE A 147 -11.20 0.79 -19.97
C PHE A 147 -10.29 -0.06 -20.87
N GLU A 148 -9.68 0.52 -21.90
CA GLU A 148 -8.75 -0.18 -22.78
C GLU A 148 -7.47 -0.61 -22.04
N VAL A 149 -6.90 0.28 -21.22
CA VAL A 149 -5.71 -0.02 -20.40
C VAL A 149 -6.04 -1.10 -19.37
N LEU A 150 -7.16 -0.96 -18.67
CA LEU A 150 -7.61 -1.95 -17.69
C LEU A 150 -7.89 -3.33 -18.33
N ALA A 151 -8.43 -3.34 -19.55
CA ALA A 151 -8.63 -4.56 -20.32
C ALA A 151 -7.29 -5.18 -20.75
N SER A 152 -6.31 -4.37 -21.15
CA SER A 152 -4.96 -4.83 -21.48
C SER A 152 -4.28 -5.48 -20.27
N ASP A 153 -4.41 -4.90 -19.08
CA ASP A 153 -3.86 -5.48 -17.85
C ASP A 153 -4.52 -6.83 -17.50
N ALA A 154 -5.85 -6.91 -17.66
CA ALA A 154 -6.59 -8.16 -17.44
C ALA A 154 -6.20 -9.24 -18.46
N LEU A 155 -5.99 -8.86 -19.72
CA LEU A 155 -5.49 -9.76 -20.78
C LEU A 155 -4.07 -10.24 -20.49
N HIS A 156 -3.19 -9.36 -20.02
CA HIS A 156 -1.83 -9.73 -19.65
C HIS A 156 -1.82 -10.76 -18.50
N LEU A 157 -2.62 -10.54 -17.46
CA LEU A 157 -2.78 -11.50 -16.36
C LEU A 157 -3.35 -12.84 -16.87
N HIS A 158 -4.29 -12.80 -17.81
CA HIS A 158 -4.86 -13.99 -18.42
C HIS A 158 -3.84 -14.77 -19.24
N GLU A 159 -2.97 -14.10 -20.00
CA GLU A 159 -1.87 -14.71 -20.76
C GLU A 159 -0.84 -15.36 -19.83
N LEU A 160 -0.54 -14.76 -18.68
CA LEU A 160 0.31 -15.38 -17.66
C LEU A 160 -0.28 -16.69 -17.13
N ALA A 161 -1.59 -16.76 -16.95
CA ALA A 161 -2.28 -17.96 -16.48
C ALA A 161 -2.51 -19.02 -17.58
N PHE A 162 -2.66 -18.59 -18.84
CA PHE A 162 -2.87 -19.43 -20.01
C PHE A 162 -1.83 -19.13 -21.11
N PRO A 163 -0.55 -19.48 -20.88
CA PRO A 163 0.50 -19.15 -21.84
C PRO A 163 0.31 -19.92 -23.14
N THR A 164 0.50 -19.24 -24.27
CA THR A 164 0.48 -19.86 -25.61
C THR A 164 1.62 -20.86 -25.80
N ARG A 165 2.74 -20.66 -25.08
CA ARG A 165 3.89 -21.57 -25.06
C ARG A 165 3.70 -22.65 -23.99
N ILE A 166 4.07 -23.88 -24.33
CA ILE A 166 4.14 -24.96 -23.33
C ILE A 166 5.36 -24.68 -22.44
N LEU A 167 5.11 -24.48 -21.15
CA LEU A 167 6.17 -24.37 -20.15
C LEU A 167 6.82 -25.74 -19.93
N PRO A 168 8.15 -25.83 -19.79
CA PRO A 168 8.81 -27.11 -19.53
C PRO A 168 8.23 -27.79 -18.28
N PRO A 169 7.81 -29.07 -18.36
CA PRO A 169 7.28 -29.79 -17.21
C PRO A 169 8.27 -29.77 -16.03
N GLY A 170 7.80 -29.39 -14.84
CA GLY A 170 8.63 -29.30 -13.64
C GLY A 170 9.49 -28.04 -13.53
N SER A 171 9.44 -27.12 -14.50
CA SER A 171 10.06 -25.80 -14.34
C SER A 171 9.36 -25.00 -13.23
N ALA A 172 10.10 -24.10 -12.57
CA ALA A 172 9.53 -23.21 -11.55
C ALA A 172 8.36 -22.37 -12.11
N GLU A 173 8.45 -21.98 -13.39
CA GLU A 173 7.41 -21.23 -14.11
C GLU A 173 6.11 -22.03 -14.27
N ALA A 174 6.19 -23.36 -14.36
CA ALA A 174 5.03 -24.22 -14.52
C ALA A 174 4.33 -24.58 -13.19
N VAL A 175 4.98 -24.36 -12.05
CA VAL A 175 4.54 -24.91 -10.75
C VAL A 175 4.33 -23.82 -9.68
N ALA A 176 4.96 -22.65 -9.82
CA ALA A 176 4.88 -21.59 -8.83
C ALA A 176 4.35 -20.28 -9.44
N LEU A 177 3.62 -19.52 -8.63
CA LEU A 177 3.27 -18.15 -8.97
C LEU A 177 4.52 -17.26 -8.95
N PRO A 178 4.69 -16.36 -9.92
CA PRO A 178 5.77 -15.38 -9.89
C PRO A 178 5.61 -14.48 -8.67
N ASN A 179 6.73 -14.09 -8.07
CA ASN A 179 6.73 -13.09 -7.00
C ASN A 179 7.14 -11.74 -7.60
N PRO A 180 6.19 -10.83 -7.87
CA PRO A 180 6.49 -9.54 -8.49
C PRO A 180 7.26 -8.60 -7.55
N GLY A 181 7.31 -8.87 -6.24
CA GLY A 181 8.03 -8.03 -5.30
C GLY A 181 7.27 -6.78 -4.85
N ASP A 182 5.93 -6.81 -4.85
CA ASP A 182 5.09 -5.66 -4.47
C ASP A 182 5.43 -5.11 -3.06
N TYR A 183 5.62 -6.02 -2.09
CA TYR A 183 5.90 -5.63 -0.70
C TYR A 183 7.39 -5.47 -0.38
N HIS A 184 8.25 -6.22 -1.08
CA HIS A 184 9.68 -6.25 -0.82
C HIS A 184 10.42 -6.27 -2.13
N TRP A 185 11.47 -5.44 -2.22
CA TRP A 185 12.32 -5.39 -3.40
C TRP A 185 12.82 -6.79 -3.80
N ARG A 186 12.68 -7.09 -5.09
CA ARG A 186 13.24 -8.28 -5.72
C ARG A 186 13.91 -7.90 -7.02
N LYS A 187 14.99 -8.62 -7.36
CA LYS A 187 15.66 -8.45 -8.64
C LYS A 187 14.70 -8.82 -9.78
N GLY A 188 14.44 -7.87 -10.68
CA GLY A 188 13.54 -8.05 -11.82
C GLY A 188 12.06 -7.98 -11.47
N GLY A 189 11.71 -7.57 -10.25
CA GLY A 189 10.34 -7.29 -9.83
C GLY A 189 9.98 -5.81 -9.93
N GLU A 190 8.97 -5.43 -9.15
CA GLU A 190 8.47 -4.07 -9.00
C GLU A 190 9.58 -3.09 -8.61
N ILE A 191 9.44 -1.83 -9.02
CA ILE A 191 10.47 -0.81 -8.79
C ILE A 191 10.26 -0.19 -7.39
N HIS A 192 11.30 -0.26 -6.55
CA HIS A 192 11.28 0.37 -5.22
C HIS A 192 12.26 1.54 -5.13
N LEU A 193 11.85 2.61 -4.45
CA LEU A 193 12.74 3.74 -4.12
C LEU A 193 13.88 3.33 -3.19
N ASN A 194 13.60 2.41 -2.26
CA ASN A 194 14.58 1.82 -1.36
C ASN A 194 15.38 0.73 -2.07
N ASP A 195 16.08 1.12 -3.13
CA ASP A 195 16.88 0.24 -3.95
C ASP A 195 18.23 -0.10 -3.26
N PRO A 196 18.67 -1.37 -3.27
CA PRO A 196 19.89 -1.79 -2.58
C PRO A 196 21.17 -1.05 -3.03
N LEU A 197 21.29 -0.75 -4.33
CA LEU A 197 22.46 -0.04 -4.86
C LEU A 197 22.44 1.43 -4.44
N ALA A 198 21.26 2.05 -4.43
CA ALA A 198 21.10 3.42 -3.91
C ALA A 198 21.46 3.48 -2.41
N ILE A 199 20.98 2.52 -1.61
CA ILE A 199 21.29 2.45 -0.17
C ILE A 199 22.80 2.28 0.05
N ALA A 200 23.45 1.38 -0.69
CA ALA A 200 24.90 1.18 -0.58
C ALA A 200 25.69 2.47 -0.86
N LYS A 201 25.31 3.20 -1.92
CA LYS A 201 25.94 4.47 -2.28
C LYS A 201 25.71 5.58 -1.26
N LEU A 202 24.51 5.64 -0.67
CA LEU A 202 24.24 6.57 0.43
C LEU A 202 25.10 6.26 1.67
N GLN A 203 25.27 4.98 2.01
CA GLN A 203 26.13 4.55 3.12
C GLN A 203 27.61 4.87 2.86
N GLU A 204 28.09 4.63 1.64
CA GLU A 204 29.44 5.01 1.20
C GLU A 204 29.66 6.52 1.33
N ALA A 205 28.71 7.33 0.84
CA ALA A 205 28.76 8.78 0.94
C ALA A 205 28.81 9.27 2.40
N ALA A 206 27.94 8.72 3.27
CA ALA A 206 27.83 9.13 4.66
C ALA A 206 29.06 8.72 5.50
N ARG A 207 29.63 7.53 5.26
CA ARG A 207 30.79 7.03 6.01
C ARG A 207 32.12 7.60 5.52
N GLY A 208 32.28 7.74 4.20
CA GLY A 208 33.50 8.20 3.56
C GLY A 208 33.53 9.69 3.24
N ASN A 209 32.46 10.44 3.56
CA ASN A 209 32.28 11.84 3.16
C ASN A 209 32.48 12.06 1.64
N SER A 210 32.07 11.08 0.83
CA SER A 210 32.32 11.05 -0.61
C SER A 210 31.23 11.77 -1.39
N VAL A 211 31.56 12.96 -1.92
CA VAL A 211 30.67 13.74 -2.79
C VAL A 211 30.34 12.98 -4.08
N ALA A 212 31.29 12.20 -4.61
CA ALA A 212 31.07 11.39 -5.80
C ALA A 212 30.01 10.29 -5.55
N ALA A 213 30.11 9.57 -4.44
CA ALA A 213 29.13 8.56 -4.07
C ALA A 213 27.73 9.17 -3.84
N TYR A 214 27.65 10.37 -3.26
CA TYR A 214 26.38 11.08 -3.10
C TYR A 214 25.76 11.50 -4.44
N LYS A 215 26.58 11.93 -5.41
CA LYS A 215 26.11 12.24 -6.78
C LYS A 215 25.55 11.01 -7.47
N GLU A 216 26.20 9.85 -7.34
CA GLU A 216 25.70 8.58 -7.88
C GLU A 216 24.37 8.17 -7.23
N TYR A 217 24.29 8.25 -5.90
CA TYR A 217 23.04 8.03 -5.15
C TYR A 217 21.91 8.95 -5.63
N SER A 218 22.17 10.26 -5.68
CA SER A 218 21.18 11.27 -6.06
C SER A 218 20.66 11.05 -7.48
N LYS A 219 21.55 10.77 -8.44
CA LYS A 219 21.17 10.45 -9.82
C LYS A 219 20.27 9.22 -9.87
N ARG A 220 20.65 8.13 -9.19
CA ARG A 220 19.87 6.89 -9.18
C ARG A 220 18.48 7.08 -8.57
N ILE A 221 18.40 7.77 -7.42
CA ILE A 221 17.11 8.08 -6.78
C ILE A 221 16.26 8.99 -7.68
N GLN A 222 16.85 9.95 -8.38
CA GLN A 222 16.10 10.81 -9.29
C GLN A 222 15.49 10.02 -10.45
N GLU A 223 16.23 9.07 -11.04
CA GLU A 223 15.69 8.19 -12.09
C GLU A 223 14.56 7.29 -11.56
N LEU A 224 14.73 6.68 -10.37
CA LEU A 224 13.68 5.88 -9.74
C LEU A 224 12.42 6.70 -9.40
N ASN A 225 12.59 7.96 -8.99
CA ASN A 225 11.44 8.83 -8.68
C ASN A 225 10.55 9.08 -9.89
N LYS A 226 11.11 9.13 -11.11
CA LYS A 226 10.33 9.36 -12.34
C LYS A 226 9.27 8.30 -12.58
N THR A 227 9.53 7.07 -12.16
CA THR A 227 8.61 5.94 -12.31
C THR A 227 7.73 5.73 -11.07
N CYS A 228 8.24 5.99 -9.87
CA CYS A 228 7.53 5.63 -8.63
C CYS A 228 6.61 6.72 -8.07
N ASN A 229 6.87 8.01 -8.33
CA ASN A 229 6.18 9.11 -7.65
C ASN A 229 5.66 10.17 -8.64
N LEU A 230 4.51 10.77 -8.32
CA LEU A 230 3.94 11.88 -9.10
C LEU A 230 4.92 13.05 -9.27
N ARG A 231 5.69 13.39 -8.23
CA ARG A 231 6.71 14.46 -8.30
C ARG A 231 7.81 14.18 -9.31
N GLY A 232 8.05 12.91 -9.66
CA GLY A 232 9.04 12.52 -10.66
C GLY A 232 8.59 12.80 -12.10
N LEU A 233 7.29 13.00 -12.31
CA LEU A 233 6.73 13.44 -13.60
C LEU A 233 6.90 14.95 -13.82
N LEU A 234 7.22 15.70 -12.76
CA LEU A 234 7.43 17.14 -12.82
C LEU A 234 8.86 17.44 -13.25
N LYS A 235 9.02 18.48 -14.07
CA LYS A 235 10.33 19.04 -14.44
C LYS A 235 10.42 20.50 -14.01
N PHE A 236 11.60 20.90 -13.58
CA PHE A 236 11.88 22.32 -13.39
C PHE A 236 11.90 23.01 -14.75
N LYS A 237 11.23 24.16 -14.84
CA LYS A 237 11.41 25.07 -15.97
C LYS A 237 12.72 25.83 -15.72
N GLU A 238 13.66 25.75 -16.65
CA GLU A 238 14.91 26.51 -16.52
C GLU A 238 14.60 28.01 -16.52
N ALA A 239 15.27 28.74 -15.63
CA ALA A 239 15.23 30.18 -15.61
C ALA A 239 16.11 30.75 -16.72
N ASP A 240 15.70 31.87 -17.32
CA ASP A 240 16.45 32.51 -18.41
C ASP A 240 17.83 33.02 -17.95
N VAL A 241 17.96 33.34 -16.66
CA VAL A 241 19.22 33.79 -16.04
C VAL A 241 19.60 32.84 -14.91
N LYS A 242 20.83 32.32 -14.98
CA LYS A 242 21.43 31.47 -13.94
C LYS A 242 22.20 32.36 -12.97
N ILE A 243 22.01 32.15 -11.67
CA ILE A 243 22.77 32.83 -10.63
C ILE A 243 24.03 32.02 -10.26
N PRO A 244 25.14 32.69 -9.88
CA PRO A 244 26.29 32.04 -9.26
C PRO A 244 25.91 31.28 -7.98
N LEU A 245 26.65 30.22 -7.64
CA LEU A 245 26.36 29.42 -6.44
C LEU A 245 26.57 30.22 -5.14
N GLU A 246 27.45 31.21 -5.19
CA GLU A 246 27.79 32.10 -4.08
C GLU A 246 26.62 33.01 -3.67
N GLU A 247 25.65 33.24 -4.57
CA GLU A 247 24.43 33.99 -4.28
C GLU A 247 23.32 33.10 -3.68
N VAL A 248 23.48 31.78 -3.74
CA VAL A 248 22.53 30.83 -3.15
C VAL A 248 22.71 30.82 -1.63
N GLU A 249 21.60 30.68 -0.91
CA GLU A 249 21.60 30.55 0.54
C GLU A 249 22.59 29.45 1.01
N PRO A 250 23.44 29.73 2.02
CA PRO A 250 24.40 28.76 2.50
C PRO A 250 23.76 27.47 3.01
N ALA A 251 24.43 26.33 2.79
CA ALA A 251 23.96 25.03 3.25
C ALA A 251 23.67 25.00 4.76
N SER A 252 24.43 25.75 5.58
CA SER A 252 24.23 25.88 7.03
C SER A 252 22.90 26.50 7.43
N GLU A 253 22.30 27.33 6.57
CA GLU A 253 20.96 27.90 6.80
C GLU A 253 19.87 26.99 6.26
N ILE A 254 20.09 26.36 5.10
CA ILE A 254 19.16 25.41 4.49
C ILE A 254 18.87 24.23 5.42
N VAL A 255 19.91 23.64 6.04
CA VAL A 255 19.76 22.46 6.91
C VAL A 255 18.91 22.71 8.15
N LYS A 256 18.76 23.97 8.60
CA LYS A 256 17.90 24.33 9.73
C LYS A 256 16.42 24.06 9.45
N ARG A 257 16.05 24.00 8.17
CA ARG A 257 14.68 23.63 7.73
C ARG A 257 14.44 22.12 7.77
N PHE A 258 15.50 21.31 7.88
CA PHE A 258 15.36 19.87 7.92
C PHE A 258 14.91 19.39 9.31
N CYS A 259 13.99 18.44 9.29
CA CYS A 259 13.47 17.79 10.48
C CYS A 259 13.61 16.27 10.29
N THR A 260 14.19 15.56 11.25
CA THR A 260 14.08 14.09 11.25
C THR A 260 12.67 13.72 11.67
N GLY A 261 12.07 12.75 10.96
CA GLY A 261 10.73 12.26 11.28
C GLY A 261 10.60 11.70 12.69
N ALA A 262 9.37 11.66 13.19
CA ALA A 262 9.03 11.15 14.51
C ALA A 262 9.15 9.62 14.56
N MET A 263 10.26 9.11 15.11
CA MET A 263 10.50 7.67 15.26
C MET A 263 10.57 7.32 16.74
N SER A 264 9.70 6.42 17.19
CA SER A 264 9.58 6.11 18.62
C SER A 264 10.73 5.24 19.12
N TYR A 265 11.07 5.39 20.39
CA TYR A 265 12.04 4.52 21.09
C TYR A 265 11.69 3.02 21.08
N GLY A 266 10.41 2.67 20.93
CA GLY A 266 9.98 1.28 20.78
C GLY A 266 10.19 0.72 19.37
N SER A 267 10.37 1.59 18.38
CA SER A 267 10.55 1.21 16.97
C SER A 267 12.01 1.23 16.50
N ILE A 268 12.88 1.99 17.17
CA ILE A 268 14.31 2.08 16.88
C ILE A 268 15.12 2.05 18.18
N SER A 269 16.38 1.63 18.11
CA SER A 269 17.22 1.52 19.31
C SER A 269 17.55 2.91 19.91
N LEU A 270 17.94 2.93 21.20
CA LEU A 270 18.39 4.13 21.90
C LEU A 270 19.54 4.82 21.18
N GLU A 271 20.48 4.02 20.70
CA GLU A 271 21.68 4.47 20.00
C GLU A 271 21.28 5.17 18.70
N ALA A 272 20.35 4.60 17.92
CA ALA A 272 19.85 5.22 16.70
C ALA A 272 19.10 6.53 17.00
N HIS A 273 18.20 6.52 17.98
CA HIS A 273 17.41 7.70 18.35
C HIS A 273 18.30 8.85 18.85
N THR A 274 19.24 8.55 19.76
CA THR A 274 20.16 9.54 20.32
C THR A 274 21.10 10.09 19.25
N THR A 275 21.59 9.24 18.34
CA THR A 275 22.45 9.66 17.22
C THR A 275 21.74 10.69 16.34
N LEU A 276 20.47 10.48 16.00
CA LEU A 276 19.69 11.43 15.22
C LEU A 276 19.50 12.77 15.95
N ALA A 277 19.13 12.72 17.23
CA ALA A 277 18.94 13.93 18.03
C ALA A 277 20.24 14.74 18.15
N THR A 278 21.36 14.08 18.46
CA THR A 278 22.67 14.73 18.55
C THR A 278 23.09 15.32 17.20
N ALA A 279 22.86 14.61 16.08
CA ALA A 279 23.18 15.11 14.76
C ALA A 279 22.37 16.37 14.39
N MET A 280 21.06 16.35 14.60
CA MET A 280 20.19 17.49 14.28
C MET A 280 20.50 18.71 15.14
N ASN A 281 20.75 18.52 16.43
CA ASN A 281 21.14 19.62 17.33
C ASN A 281 22.48 20.25 16.92
N LYS A 282 23.45 19.45 16.44
CA LYS A 282 24.74 19.97 15.96
C LYS A 282 24.60 20.85 14.72
N ILE A 283 23.68 20.51 13.81
CA ILE A 283 23.47 21.27 12.56
C ILE A 283 22.38 22.35 12.68
N GLY A 284 21.82 22.56 13.87
CA GLY A 284 20.74 23.53 14.10
C GLY A 284 19.39 23.15 13.47
N GLY A 285 19.23 21.89 13.07
CA GLY A 285 17.95 21.34 12.60
C GLY A 285 17.09 20.85 13.76
N LYS A 286 15.98 20.18 13.46
CA LYS A 286 15.04 19.68 14.48
C LYS A 286 14.96 18.16 14.49
N SER A 287 14.93 17.56 15.67
CA SER A 287 14.60 16.15 15.86
C SER A 287 13.26 15.98 16.58
N ASN A 288 12.57 14.86 16.36
CA ASN A 288 11.27 14.56 16.95
C ASN A 288 11.33 13.25 17.75
N THR A 289 10.81 13.28 18.98
CA THR A 289 10.86 12.17 19.95
C THR A 289 9.90 11.01 19.66
N GLY A 290 8.92 11.19 18.77
CA GLY A 290 7.88 10.19 18.51
C GLY A 290 6.88 10.02 19.65
N THR A 291 5.90 9.13 19.45
CA THR A 291 4.70 9.01 20.30
C THR A 291 4.99 8.40 21.69
N PHE A 292 6.16 7.80 21.93
CA PHE A 292 6.42 7.07 23.18
C PHE A 292 6.87 7.97 24.34
N LEU A 293 7.53 9.10 24.08
CA LEU A 293 7.99 10.01 25.14
C LEU A 293 6.87 10.85 25.75
N ALA A 294 5.76 11.06 25.02
CA ALA A 294 4.62 11.83 25.55
C ALA A 294 4.02 11.18 26.81
N TYR A 295 3.90 9.84 26.85
CA TYR A 295 3.26 9.17 27.98
C TYR A 295 4.13 9.12 29.23
N ARG A 296 5.46 9.00 29.11
CA ARG A 296 6.35 8.90 30.27
C ARG A 296 6.69 10.26 30.87
N VAL A 297 6.79 11.31 30.05
CA VAL A 297 7.01 12.68 30.52
C VAL A 297 5.76 13.25 31.18
N VAL A 298 4.56 12.97 30.65
CA VAL A 298 3.30 13.38 31.29
C VAL A 298 3.07 12.64 32.62
N LEU A 299 3.45 11.36 32.72
CA LEU A 299 3.32 10.61 33.97
C LEU A 299 4.32 11.09 35.05
N LEU A 300 5.56 11.43 34.67
CA LEU A 300 6.53 12.00 35.62
C LEU A 300 6.12 13.40 36.10
N LEU A 301 5.60 14.26 35.21
CA LEU A 301 5.07 15.57 35.59
C LEU A 301 3.86 15.48 36.52
N LEU A 302 2.96 14.52 36.31
CA LEU A 302 1.81 14.30 37.20
C LEU A 302 2.22 13.75 38.58
N ILE A 303 3.24 12.91 38.65
CA ILE A 303 3.76 12.38 39.92
C ILE A 303 4.52 13.46 40.70
N GLU A 304 5.34 14.29 40.05
CA GLU A 304 6.03 15.40 40.72
C GLU A 304 5.07 16.48 41.25
N VAL A 305 3.98 16.76 40.54
CA VAL A 305 2.97 17.71 41.01
C VAL A 305 2.20 17.13 42.21
N SER A 306 1.86 15.84 42.20
CA SER A 306 1.13 15.22 43.30
C SER A 306 1.96 15.06 44.59
N VAL A 307 3.28 14.92 44.49
CA VAL A 307 4.18 14.79 45.65
C VAL A 307 4.53 16.15 46.28
N ARG A 308 4.35 17.26 45.56
CA ARG A 308 4.51 18.62 46.12
C ARG A 308 3.24 19.20 46.75
N THR A 309 2.09 18.53 46.62
CA THR A 309 0.80 18.93 47.19
C THR A 309 0.28 18.00 48.29
N MET A 310 1.13 17.14 48.85
CA MET A 310 0.94 16.48 50.15
C MET A 310 2.04 16.94 51.10
#